data_AF-A0A1G8ALG7-F1
#
_entry.id   AF-A0A1G8ALG7-F1
#
_cell.length_a   1.000
_cell.length_b   1.000
_cell.length_c   1.000
_cell.angle_alpha   90.00
_cell.angle_beta   90.00
_cell.angle_gamma   90.00
#
_symmetry.space_group_name_H-M   'P 1'
#
loop_
_entity.id
_entity.type
_entity.pdbx_description
1 polymer ?
#
loop_
_entity_poly.entity_id
_entity_poly.type
_entity_poly.pdbx_seq_one_letter_code
_entity_poly.pdbx_strand_id
1 'polypeptide(L)'
;MLKGKASIKGKPSFTSPPLIEKTPPRCPPMVDIKSADDLIPYLDEVAKRPYNHGLHAGWDLQPGERVLLRVDNWHDPMVIEACKKILEKYNTNYEVKMVDKGPIIRWKGHDEVDYYLARTKELAEWMDEWEKMEEEGEYDKLLWGYGGPVLRDTNIKIQRMPFITPELTATPAHTIPYEIIDAIDKWTWNKIRHAKRIRIQDPEGTDLSYTNHDEYYDSKREFYNPDLVERFWKGNKSFGKTYLPGHVLGRPWLYHPKEDATGVIAGTTNHIGPVPWIQLEVDKGKITQINEGGEFGEKLRKLKSETDHLKYPGFPDEGLFRWWEASIGTNPHIHRPRQGFLNGWLNCLYERMRSGVIHIGFGTIISSSAEREAAKMGLPVGHWHVHLYFPTMTAEMMDGSTETIIKDGHLLALDDPGVRDIAAQFGDPDILLSESWIPAVPGLNMEGDYWKHYANDPEDWVMTELNICEHYHPLFMKMVGADPKHCNNPLWHTANVADACSCGHHH
;
A
#
# COMPACT_ATOMS: atom_id res chain seq x y z
N MET A 1 -20.47 -16.50 -38.41
CA MET A 1 -20.26 -15.03 -38.39
C MET A 1 -19.92 -14.64 -36.96
N LEU A 2 -18.63 -14.41 -36.69
CA LEU A 2 -18.17 -13.88 -35.40
C LEU A 2 -18.68 -12.45 -35.30
N LYS A 3 -19.63 -12.18 -34.38
CA LYS A 3 -19.95 -10.81 -33.99
C LYS A 3 -18.65 -10.17 -33.51
N GLY A 4 -18.16 -9.15 -34.21
CA GLY A 4 -16.97 -8.42 -33.80
C GLY A 4 -17.16 -7.96 -32.36
N LYS A 5 -16.27 -8.39 -31.46
CA LYS A 5 -16.21 -7.81 -30.11
C LYS A 5 -16.00 -6.30 -30.31
N ALA A 6 -16.94 -5.48 -29.84
CA ALA A 6 -16.75 -4.04 -29.80
C ALA A 6 -15.44 -3.75 -29.05
N SER A 7 -14.59 -2.87 -29.59
CA SER A 7 -13.34 -2.50 -28.93
C SER A 7 -13.65 -1.85 -27.58
N ILE A 8 -13.07 -2.37 -26.50
CA ILE A 8 -13.20 -1.80 -25.16
C ILE A 8 -12.65 -0.38 -25.19
N LYS A 9 -13.46 0.60 -24.76
CA LYS A 9 -13.07 2.01 -24.72
C LYS A 9 -11.95 2.19 -23.70
N GLY A 10 -10.95 3.01 -24.03
CA GLY A 10 -9.85 3.32 -23.10
C GLY A 10 -8.82 2.20 -22.94
N LYS A 11 -8.84 1.17 -23.79
CA LYS A 11 -7.77 0.16 -23.85
C LYS A 11 -6.43 0.85 -24.19
N PRO A 12 -5.37 0.70 -23.36
CA PRO A 12 -4.07 1.32 -23.62
C PRO A 12 -3.51 1.02 -25.01
N SER A 13 -2.95 2.03 -25.68
CA SER A 13 -2.31 1.88 -26.98
C SER A 13 -1.26 2.96 -27.14
N PHE A 14 -0.03 2.55 -27.42
CA PHE A 14 1.12 3.44 -27.50
C PHE A 14 1.94 3.12 -28.75
N THR A 15 2.40 4.14 -29.46
CA THR A 15 3.39 3.96 -30.54
C THR A 15 4.80 3.75 -30.00
N SER A 16 5.07 4.28 -28.80
CA SER A 16 6.31 4.14 -28.06
C SER A 16 5.99 4.19 -26.55
N PRO A 17 6.78 3.54 -25.69
CA PRO A 17 6.54 3.56 -24.25
C PRO A 17 6.48 5.01 -23.70
N PRO A 18 5.35 5.46 -23.12
CA PRO A 18 5.13 6.87 -22.77
C PRO A 18 5.98 7.40 -21.62
N LEU A 19 6.60 6.51 -20.83
CA LEU A 19 7.31 6.84 -19.59
C LEU A 19 8.80 6.50 -19.62
N ILE A 20 9.33 6.02 -20.75
CA ILE A 20 10.71 5.51 -20.84
C ILE A 20 11.77 6.51 -20.40
N GLU A 21 11.60 7.79 -20.72
CA GLU A 21 12.53 8.87 -20.34
C GLU A 21 12.18 9.55 -19.01
N LYS A 22 11.01 9.25 -18.44
CA LYS A 22 10.46 9.98 -17.29
C LYS A 22 10.58 9.21 -15.98
N THR A 23 10.30 7.91 -16.05
CA THR A 23 10.15 7.07 -14.86
C THR A 23 10.88 5.74 -15.07
N PRO A 24 12.21 5.77 -15.30
CA PRO A 24 12.98 4.57 -15.65
C PRO A 24 12.89 3.53 -14.53
N PRO A 25 12.84 2.23 -14.87
CA PRO A 25 12.77 1.18 -13.86
C PRO A 25 14.01 1.18 -12.97
N ARG A 26 13.84 0.80 -11.71
CA ARG A 26 14.96 0.62 -10.77
C ARG A 26 14.57 -0.30 -9.62
N CYS A 27 15.59 -0.94 -9.07
CA CYS A 27 15.49 -1.87 -7.94
C CYS A 27 16.58 -1.44 -6.93
N PRO A 28 16.33 -1.49 -5.60
CA PRO A 28 17.39 -1.24 -4.63
C PRO A 28 18.43 -2.37 -4.66
N PRO A 29 19.64 -2.17 -4.11
CA PRO A 29 20.57 -3.28 -3.90
C PRO A 29 20.00 -4.33 -2.92
N MET A 30 20.56 -5.53 -2.96
CA MET A 30 20.29 -6.56 -1.94
C MET A 30 21.19 -6.32 -0.74
N VAL A 31 20.63 -6.39 0.47
CA VAL A 31 21.40 -6.31 1.71
C VAL A 31 21.78 -7.72 2.16
N ASP A 32 23.07 -7.94 2.41
CA ASP A 32 23.58 -9.21 2.94
C ASP A 32 23.31 -9.29 4.45
N ILE A 33 22.31 -10.09 4.84
CA ILE A 33 21.90 -10.31 6.23
C ILE A 33 22.31 -11.70 6.68
N LYS A 34 23.12 -11.79 7.73
CA LYS A 34 23.71 -13.06 8.21
C LYS A 34 23.15 -13.49 9.56
N SER A 35 22.57 -12.55 10.30
CA SER A 35 22.11 -12.79 11.66
C SER A 35 20.99 -11.84 12.06
N ALA A 36 20.29 -12.19 13.14
CA ALA A 36 19.30 -11.30 13.76
C ALA A 36 19.91 -9.96 14.23
N ASP A 37 21.22 -9.92 14.54
CA ASP A 37 21.89 -8.70 14.98
C ASP A 37 22.03 -7.67 13.85
N ASP A 38 22.10 -8.13 12.60
CA ASP A 38 22.13 -7.24 11.43
C ASP A 38 20.78 -6.52 11.20
N LEU A 39 19.68 -7.05 11.77
CA LEU A 39 18.34 -6.46 11.70
C LEU A 39 18.06 -5.45 12.82
N ILE A 40 18.84 -5.50 13.91
CA ILE A 40 18.65 -4.62 15.08
C ILE A 40 18.65 -3.13 14.71
N PRO A 41 19.57 -2.61 13.87
CA PRO A 41 19.58 -1.17 13.55
C PRO A 41 18.27 -0.68 12.93
N TYR A 42 17.63 -1.48 12.08
CA TYR A 42 16.38 -1.11 11.42
C TYR A 42 15.20 -1.14 12.39
N LEU A 43 15.11 -2.19 13.22
CA LEU A 43 14.07 -2.31 14.22
C LEU A 43 14.25 -1.33 15.38
N ASP A 44 15.47 -0.89 15.67
CA ASP A 44 15.76 0.12 16.68
C ASP A 44 15.17 1.49 16.30
N GLU A 45 15.25 1.87 15.02
CA GLU A 45 14.61 3.09 14.53
C GLU A 45 13.08 3.00 14.58
N VAL A 46 12.53 1.83 14.25
CA VAL A 46 11.08 1.55 14.40
C VAL A 46 10.66 1.60 15.86
N ALA A 47 11.47 1.09 16.78
CA ALA A 47 11.20 1.09 18.22
C ALA A 47 11.11 2.51 18.80
N LYS A 48 11.93 3.45 18.31
CA LYS A 48 11.95 4.86 18.73
C LYS A 48 10.85 5.69 18.07
N ARG A 49 10.48 5.34 16.85
CA ARG A 49 9.55 6.15 16.05
C ARG A 49 8.20 6.30 16.78
N PRO A 50 7.63 7.52 16.80
CA PRO A 50 6.35 7.77 17.46
C PRO A 50 5.24 6.84 16.97
N TYR A 51 4.38 6.44 17.92
CA TYR A 51 3.21 5.65 17.63
C TYR A 51 2.31 6.38 16.63
N ASN A 52 1.80 5.65 15.64
CA ASN A 52 0.79 6.15 14.72
C ASN A 52 -0.15 5.02 14.28
N HIS A 53 -1.43 5.28 14.04
CA HIS A 53 -2.37 4.23 13.63
C HIS A 53 -2.19 3.78 12.15
N GLY A 54 -1.13 4.23 11.48
CA GLY A 54 -0.84 4.07 10.05
C GLY A 54 0.01 2.88 9.65
N LEU A 55 0.61 3.03 8.47
CA LEU A 55 1.41 2.02 7.79
C LEU A 55 2.90 2.23 7.98
N HIS A 56 3.32 3.42 8.38
CA HIS A 56 4.66 3.63 8.87
C HIS A 56 4.84 2.88 10.19
N ALA A 57 5.65 1.82 10.19
CA ALA A 57 5.96 1.08 11.41
C ALA A 57 6.60 2.02 12.43
N GLY A 58 5.97 2.20 13.58
CA GLY A 58 6.48 3.01 14.69
C GLY A 58 5.95 2.50 16.02
N TRP A 59 6.82 1.85 16.79
CA TRP A 59 6.40 1.12 17.99
C TRP A 59 6.42 1.99 19.25
N ASP A 60 7.18 3.09 19.30
CA ASP A 60 7.26 3.98 20.47
C ASP A 60 7.42 3.20 21.78
N LEU A 61 8.39 2.28 21.83
CA LEU A 61 8.59 1.36 22.97
C LEU A 61 9.06 2.12 24.22
N GLN A 62 8.41 1.85 25.34
CA GLN A 62 8.74 2.42 26.65
C GLN A 62 9.12 1.32 27.66
N PRO A 63 10.09 1.57 28.56
CA PRO A 63 10.46 0.60 29.60
C PRO A 63 9.26 0.20 30.47
N GLY A 64 9.12 -1.11 30.71
CA GLY A 64 8.07 -1.69 31.55
C GLY A 64 6.73 -1.95 30.84
N GLU A 65 6.53 -1.47 29.61
CA GLU A 65 5.32 -1.77 28.83
C GLU A 65 5.13 -3.29 28.65
N ARG A 66 3.88 -3.73 28.75
CA ARG A 66 3.46 -5.11 28.44
C ARG A 66 3.14 -5.21 26.96
N VAL A 67 3.91 -6.01 26.24
CA VAL A 67 3.85 -6.08 24.78
C VAL A 67 3.50 -7.48 24.30
N LEU A 68 2.45 -7.62 23.49
CA LEU A 68 2.19 -8.87 22.77
C LEU A 68 2.79 -8.78 21.37
N LEU A 69 3.80 -9.61 21.09
CA LEU A 69 4.28 -9.86 19.73
C LEU A 69 3.54 -11.08 19.17
N ARG A 70 2.63 -10.86 18.21
CA ARG A 70 1.93 -11.96 17.53
C ARG A 70 2.48 -12.14 16.13
N VAL A 71 3.08 -13.30 15.92
CA VAL A 71 3.67 -13.72 14.65
C VAL A 71 3.14 -15.10 14.29
N ASP A 72 3.44 -15.56 13.08
CA ASP A 72 3.04 -16.88 12.61
C ASP A 72 4.22 -17.62 11.98
N ASN A 73 4.01 -18.89 11.66
CA ASN A 73 5.00 -19.76 11.02
C ASN A 73 5.37 -19.35 9.59
N TRP A 74 4.80 -18.26 9.04
CA TRP A 74 5.23 -17.67 7.77
C TRP A 74 6.21 -16.51 7.95
N HIS A 75 6.47 -16.06 9.19
CA HIS A 75 7.53 -15.11 9.50
C HIS A 75 8.89 -15.83 9.60
N ASP A 76 9.94 -15.18 9.13
CA ASP A 76 11.29 -15.71 9.23
C ASP A 76 11.74 -15.77 10.71
N PRO A 77 12.26 -16.91 11.21
CA PRO A 77 12.74 -17.03 12.58
C PRO A 77 13.80 -16.00 12.98
N MET A 78 14.64 -15.56 12.04
CA MET A 78 15.66 -14.52 12.29
C MET A 78 15.02 -13.18 12.62
N VAL A 79 13.91 -12.84 11.96
CA VAL A 79 13.16 -11.61 12.22
C VAL A 79 12.49 -11.67 13.59
N ILE A 80 11.91 -12.82 13.95
CA ILE A 80 11.30 -13.04 15.27
C ILE A 80 12.35 -12.86 16.37
N GLU A 81 13.53 -13.47 16.22
CA GLU A 81 14.63 -13.31 17.19
C GLU A 81 15.13 -11.86 17.27
N ALA A 82 15.23 -11.14 16.14
CA ALA A 82 15.61 -9.74 16.14
C ALA A 82 14.58 -8.86 16.90
N CYS A 83 13.28 -9.14 16.74
CA CYS A 83 12.23 -8.43 17.47
C CYS A 83 12.31 -8.68 18.97
N LYS A 84 12.55 -9.93 19.40
CA LYS A 84 12.76 -10.25 20.82
C LYS A 84 13.92 -9.47 21.41
N LYS A 85 15.06 -9.43 20.71
CA LYS A 85 16.24 -8.66 21.15
C LYS A 85 15.93 -7.17 21.31
N ILE A 86 15.10 -6.60 20.44
CA ILE A 86 14.66 -5.20 20.55
C ILE A 86 13.74 -5.01 21.75
N LEU A 87 12.76 -5.88 21.95
CA LEU A 87 11.85 -5.82 23.10
C LEU A 87 12.62 -5.92 24.43
N GLU A 88 13.66 -6.76 24.48
CA GLU A 88 14.59 -6.87 25.62
C GLU A 88 15.43 -5.60 25.79
N LYS A 89 16.00 -5.07 24.70
CA LYS A 89 16.80 -3.83 24.71
C LYS A 89 16.05 -2.64 25.31
N TYR A 90 14.74 -2.56 25.06
CA TYR A 90 13.87 -1.49 25.58
C TYR A 90 13.26 -1.81 26.95
N ASN A 91 13.66 -2.92 27.61
CA ASN A 91 13.16 -3.36 28.91
C ASN A 91 11.62 -3.51 28.95
N THR A 92 11.04 -4.05 27.89
CA THR A 92 9.59 -4.35 27.82
C THR A 92 9.29 -5.71 28.46
N ASN A 93 8.10 -5.86 29.01
CA ASN A 93 7.56 -7.13 29.48
C ASN A 93 6.79 -7.79 28.33
N TYR A 94 7.46 -8.60 27.50
CA TYR A 94 6.85 -9.11 26.27
C TYR A 94 6.40 -10.57 26.34
N GLU A 95 5.33 -10.88 25.61
CA GLU A 95 4.89 -12.23 25.27
C GLU A 95 4.99 -12.44 23.75
N VAL A 96 5.41 -13.63 23.32
CA VAL A 96 5.38 -14.02 21.90
C VAL A 96 4.30 -15.08 21.68
N LYS A 97 3.25 -14.71 20.93
CA LYS A 97 2.19 -15.62 20.50
C LYS A 97 2.48 -16.10 19.08
N MET A 98 2.99 -17.32 18.98
CA MET A 98 3.19 -18.02 17.70
C MET A 98 1.88 -18.64 17.23
N VAL A 99 1.45 -18.34 16.01
CA VAL A 99 0.27 -18.95 15.38
C VAL A 99 0.69 -19.85 14.23
N ASP A 100 0.12 -21.05 14.16
CA ASP A 100 0.28 -21.93 13.01
C ASP A 100 -0.78 -21.58 11.95
N LYS A 101 -0.35 -21.00 10.82
CA LYS A 101 -1.18 -20.76 9.63
C LYS A 101 -1.14 -21.91 8.63
N GLY A 102 -0.47 -23.01 8.95
CA GLY A 102 -0.28 -24.13 8.05
C GLY A 102 0.83 -23.86 7.02
N PRO A 103 0.91 -24.67 5.95
CA PRO A 103 1.97 -24.54 4.95
C PRO A 103 1.91 -23.17 4.25
N ILE A 104 3.09 -22.63 3.93
CA ILE A 104 3.20 -21.43 3.10
C ILE A 104 2.61 -21.74 1.74
N ILE A 105 1.57 -21.00 1.38
CA ILE A 105 0.90 -21.12 0.09
C ILE A 105 1.55 -20.20 -0.93
N ARG A 106 1.53 -20.62 -2.19
CA ARG A 106 1.90 -19.79 -3.33
C ARG A 106 0.62 -19.20 -3.94
N TRP A 107 0.55 -17.89 -3.94
CA TRP A 107 -0.58 -17.15 -4.46
C TRP A 107 -0.49 -16.93 -5.97
N LYS A 108 -1.67 -16.67 -6.53
CA LYS A 108 -1.88 -16.05 -7.83
C LYS A 108 -2.73 -14.79 -7.66
N GLY A 109 -2.59 -13.80 -8.54
CA GLY A 109 -3.33 -12.53 -8.38
C GLY A 109 -4.85 -12.72 -8.27
N HIS A 110 -5.43 -13.70 -8.99
CA HIS A 110 -6.87 -14.00 -8.91
C HIS A 110 -7.33 -14.58 -7.55
N ASP A 111 -6.41 -15.00 -6.68
CA ASP A 111 -6.75 -15.49 -5.33
C ASP A 111 -7.18 -14.37 -4.38
N GLU A 112 -6.94 -13.09 -4.73
CA GLU A 112 -7.41 -11.95 -3.95
C GLU A 112 -8.93 -12.02 -3.68
N VAL A 113 -9.70 -12.52 -4.64
CA VAL A 113 -11.16 -12.61 -4.49
C VAL A 113 -11.54 -13.46 -3.29
N ASP A 114 -11.04 -14.70 -3.27
CA ASP A 114 -11.35 -15.67 -2.22
C ASP A 114 -10.65 -15.31 -0.91
N TYR A 115 -9.42 -14.77 -0.99
CA TYR A 115 -8.67 -14.33 0.16
C TYR A 115 -9.44 -13.28 0.95
N TYR A 116 -9.95 -12.21 0.33
CA TYR A 116 -10.68 -11.17 1.07
C TYR A 116 -12.07 -11.59 1.52
N LEU A 117 -12.74 -12.50 0.81
CA LEU A 117 -14.00 -13.10 1.29
C LEU A 117 -13.80 -13.89 2.61
N ALA A 118 -12.65 -14.55 2.77
CA ALA A 118 -12.30 -15.27 3.98
C ALA A 118 -11.71 -14.34 5.05
N ARG A 119 -10.74 -13.50 4.66
CA ARG A 119 -9.93 -12.66 5.55
C ARG A 119 -10.75 -11.59 6.27
N THR A 120 -11.76 -11.01 5.63
CA THR A 120 -12.59 -9.99 6.27
C THR A 120 -13.31 -10.54 7.51
N LYS A 121 -13.69 -11.82 7.52
CA LYS A 121 -14.27 -12.47 8.71
C LYS A 121 -13.25 -12.64 9.83
N GLU A 122 -12.07 -13.16 9.49
CA GLU A 122 -10.94 -13.31 10.44
C GLU A 122 -10.55 -11.95 11.04
N LEU A 123 -10.58 -10.88 10.25
CA LEU A 123 -10.26 -9.53 10.72
C LEU A 123 -11.30 -9.00 11.72
N ALA A 124 -12.59 -9.25 11.48
CA ALA A 124 -13.64 -8.89 12.42
C ALA A 124 -13.46 -9.62 13.77
N GLU A 125 -13.06 -10.89 13.73
CA GLU A 125 -12.74 -11.67 14.93
C GLU A 125 -11.52 -11.12 15.67
N TRP A 126 -10.48 -10.68 14.95
CA TRP A 126 -9.31 -10.04 15.57
C TRP A 126 -9.67 -8.73 16.25
N MET A 127 -10.55 -7.92 15.65
CA MET A 127 -11.03 -6.70 16.28
C MET A 127 -11.82 -6.98 17.57
N ASP A 128 -12.65 -8.03 17.57
CA ASP A 128 -13.37 -8.49 18.77
C ASP A 128 -12.38 -8.98 19.85
N GLU A 129 -11.30 -9.69 19.47
CA GLU A 129 -10.23 -10.13 20.39
C GLU A 129 -9.46 -8.94 20.98
N TRP A 130 -9.14 -7.93 20.17
CA TRP A 130 -8.48 -6.71 20.64
C TRP A 130 -9.34 -5.90 21.61
N GLU A 131 -10.64 -5.76 21.32
CA GLU A 131 -11.60 -5.10 22.21
C GLU A 131 -11.62 -5.80 23.58
N LYS A 132 -11.59 -7.13 23.59
CA LYS A 132 -11.55 -7.89 24.84
C LYS A 132 -10.21 -7.71 25.60
N MET A 133 -9.07 -7.82 24.91
CA MET A 133 -7.75 -7.60 25.52
C MET A 133 -7.62 -6.20 26.13
N GLU A 134 -8.24 -5.21 25.48
CA GLU A 134 -8.32 -3.84 25.97
C GLU A 134 -9.16 -3.71 27.23
N GLU A 135 -10.33 -4.35 27.28
CA GLU A 135 -11.20 -4.37 28.47
C GLU A 135 -10.53 -5.05 29.67
N GLU A 136 -9.80 -6.15 29.42
CA GLU A 136 -9.05 -6.89 30.45
C GLU A 136 -7.78 -6.15 30.88
N GLY A 137 -7.32 -5.18 30.08
CA GLY A 137 -6.15 -4.36 30.35
C GLY A 137 -4.86 -5.19 30.40
N GLU A 138 -4.77 -6.27 29.62
CA GLU A 138 -3.66 -7.25 29.68
C GLU A 138 -2.34 -6.69 29.14
N TYR A 139 -2.42 -5.89 28.09
CA TYR A 139 -1.28 -5.35 27.35
C TYR A 139 -1.38 -3.84 27.22
N ASP A 140 -0.23 -3.19 27.09
CA ASP A 140 -0.14 -1.77 26.75
C ASP A 140 0.05 -1.61 25.24
N LYS A 141 0.61 -2.65 24.57
CA LYS A 141 0.91 -2.64 23.13
C LYS A 141 0.74 -4.00 22.46
N LEU A 142 0.19 -4.01 21.25
CA LEU A 142 0.12 -5.19 20.40
C LEU A 142 0.94 -4.93 19.13
N LEU A 143 1.90 -5.81 18.83
CA LEU A 143 2.62 -5.86 17.57
C LEU A 143 2.03 -7.00 16.74
N TRP A 144 1.05 -6.68 15.90
CA TRP A 144 0.21 -7.68 15.24
C TRP A 144 -0.21 -7.22 13.85
N GLY A 145 0.18 -8.03 12.86
CA GLY A 145 -0.47 -8.05 11.54
C GLY A 145 0.31 -7.33 10.46
N TYR A 146 0.04 -7.73 9.22
CA TYR A 146 0.83 -7.33 8.06
C TYR A 146 0.18 -6.22 7.21
N GLY A 147 -1.15 -6.12 7.22
CA GLY A 147 -1.91 -5.14 6.42
C GLY A 147 -3.30 -4.82 7.00
N GLY A 148 -3.93 -3.74 6.49
CA GLY A 148 -5.30 -3.22 6.77
C GLY A 148 -5.98 -3.68 8.06
N PRO A 149 -5.77 -2.95 9.17
CA PRO A 149 -6.91 -2.23 9.75
C PRO A 149 -6.57 -0.83 10.29
N VAL A 150 -7.62 -0.05 10.52
CA VAL A 150 -7.64 1.16 11.37
C VAL A 150 -7.73 0.70 12.82
N LEU A 151 -6.66 0.94 13.57
CA LEU A 151 -6.51 0.43 14.91
C LEU A 151 -7.18 1.39 15.90
N ARG A 152 -7.94 0.85 16.86
CA ARG A 152 -8.36 1.63 18.02
C ARG A 152 -7.11 1.87 18.87
N ASP A 153 -6.92 3.11 19.30
CA ASP A 153 -5.81 3.55 20.15
C ASP A 153 -6.34 4.07 21.50
N THR A 154 -7.43 3.51 22.00
CA THR A 154 -8.10 3.99 23.21
C THR A 154 -7.28 3.75 24.48
N ASN A 155 -7.02 2.49 24.85
CA ASN A 155 -6.21 2.11 26.00
C ASN A 155 -5.04 1.18 25.62
N ILE A 156 -5.09 0.54 24.45
CA ILE A 156 -4.00 -0.27 23.91
C ILE A 156 -3.49 0.33 22.60
N LYS A 157 -2.16 0.48 22.49
CA LYS A 157 -1.51 0.87 21.22
C LYS A 157 -1.34 -0.35 20.34
N ILE A 158 -2.08 -0.46 19.25
CA ILE A 158 -1.90 -1.56 18.28
C ILE A 158 -1.05 -1.05 17.13
N GLN A 159 -0.01 -1.79 16.79
CA GLN A 159 0.93 -1.53 15.70
C GLN A 159 1.06 -2.74 14.79
N ARG A 160 1.43 -2.47 13.55
CA ARG A 160 1.68 -3.52 12.57
C ARG A 160 3.04 -4.16 12.79
N MET A 161 3.12 -5.41 12.33
CA MET A 161 4.31 -6.23 12.24
C MET A 161 4.55 -6.57 10.77
N PRO A 162 5.01 -5.60 9.93
CA PRO A 162 5.22 -5.81 8.50
C PRO A 162 6.50 -6.61 8.18
N PHE A 163 7.28 -6.97 9.20
CA PHE A 163 8.59 -7.60 9.08
C PHE A 163 8.43 -9.11 8.91
N ILE A 164 8.33 -9.55 7.65
CA ILE A 164 8.15 -10.98 7.31
C ILE A 164 9.49 -11.67 7.08
N THR A 165 10.39 -11.03 6.34
CA THR A 165 11.71 -11.55 5.98
C THR A 165 12.82 -10.57 6.36
N PRO A 166 14.09 -11.04 6.42
CA PRO A 166 15.23 -10.14 6.57
C PRO A 166 15.26 -9.04 5.50
N GLU A 167 14.94 -9.34 4.25
CA GLU A 167 14.87 -8.36 3.15
C GLU A 167 13.90 -7.20 3.46
N LEU A 168 12.67 -7.52 3.87
CA LEU A 168 11.66 -6.49 4.17
C LEU A 168 11.93 -5.73 5.48
N THR A 169 12.84 -6.23 6.30
CA THR A 169 13.28 -5.60 7.55
C THR A 169 14.49 -4.70 7.32
N ALA A 170 15.44 -5.13 6.50
CA ALA A 170 16.68 -4.43 6.21
C ALA A 170 16.52 -3.42 5.05
N THR A 171 15.67 -2.42 5.25
CA THR A 171 15.39 -1.38 4.25
C THR A 171 15.40 0.03 4.84
N PRO A 172 15.87 1.05 4.09
CA PRO A 172 15.75 2.46 4.45
C PRO A 172 14.32 2.92 4.70
N ALA A 173 13.30 2.18 4.25
CA ALA A 173 11.91 2.50 4.58
C ALA A 173 11.66 2.55 6.11
N HIS A 174 12.47 1.83 6.89
CA HIS A 174 12.37 1.76 8.34
C HIS A 174 13.34 2.67 9.07
N THR A 175 14.43 3.10 8.42
CA THR A 175 15.45 3.98 9.03
C THR A 175 15.39 5.42 8.52
N ILE A 176 14.56 5.72 7.52
CA ILE A 176 14.29 7.11 7.12
C ILE A 176 13.78 7.90 8.33
N PRO A 177 14.34 9.09 8.60
CA PRO A 177 13.93 9.94 9.72
C PRO A 177 12.43 10.21 9.74
N TYR A 178 11.85 10.18 10.93
CA TYR A 178 10.40 10.35 11.11
C TYR A 178 9.91 11.71 10.62
N GLU A 179 10.70 12.76 10.84
CA GLU A 179 10.41 14.14 10.45
C GLU A 179 10.21 14.27 8.93
N ILE A 180 10.94 13.48 8.14
CA ILE A 180 10.82 13.48 6.68
C ILE A 180 9.50 12.84 6.27
N ILE A 181 9.20 11.64 6.76
CA ILE A 181 7.97 10.93 6.39
C ILE A 181 6.71 11.65 6.90
N ASP A 182 6.77 12.24 8.10
CA ASP A 182 5.69 13.08 8.63
C ASP A 182 5.47 14.34 7.77
N ALA A 183 6.54 14.98 7.28
CA ALA A 183 6.42 16.12 6.37
C ALA A 183 5.79 15.73 5.03
N ILE A 184 6.18 14.59 4.45
CA ILE A 184 5.58 14.06 3.20
C ILE A 184 4.09 13.78 3.39
N ASP A 185 3.73 13.10 4.48
CA ASP A 185 2.34 12.77 4.76
C ASP A 185 1.49 14.02 4.99
N LYS A 186 1.98 14.98 5.79
CA LYS A 186 1.29 16.26 6.05
C LYS A 186 1.11 17.07 4.79
N TRP A 187 2.14 17.14 3.95
CA TRP A 187 2.04 17.80 2.64
C TRP A 187 0.91 17.18 1.82
N THR A 188 0.93 15.84 1.70
CA THR A 188 -0.04 15.10 0.90
C THR A 188 -1.45 15.28 1.45
N TRP A 189 -1.65 15.11 2.76
CA TRP A 189 -2.94 15.28 3.43
C TRP A 189 -3.50 16.69 3.25
N ASN A 190 -2.64 17.70 3.42
CA ASN A 190 -3.03 19.09 3.25
C ASN A 190 -3.53 19.37 1.83
N LYS A 191 -2.88 18.82 0.79
CA LYS A 191 -3.36 18.99 -0.59
C LYS A 191 -4.69 18.28 -0.82
N ILE A 192 -4.82 17.03 -0.38
CA ILE A 192 -6.06 16.28 -0.56
C ILE A 192 -7.25 16.94 0.13
N ARG A 193 -7.12 17.30 1.41
CA ARG A 193 -8.24 17.87 2.17
C ARG A 193 -8.66 19.25 1.66
N HIS A 194 -7.83 19.97 0.93
CA HIS A 194 -8.19 21.24 0.26
C HIS A 194 -8.48 21.10 -1.23
N ALA A 195 -8.56 19.89 -1.76
CA ALA A 195 -9.08 19.66 -3.10
C ALA A 195 -10.63 19.73 -3.08
N LYS A 196 -11.22 20.34 -4.10
CA LYS A 196 -12.66 20.30 -4.38
C LYS A 196 -13.03 19.19 -5.35
N ARG A 197 -12.17 18.96 -6.34
CA ARG A 197 -12.34 17.88 -7.33
C ARG A 197 -11.00 17.25 -7.62
N ILE A 198 -10.99 15.93 -7.75
CA ILE A 198 -9.77 15.16 -8.03
C ILE A 198 -9.99 14.36 -9.31
N ARG A 199 -8.93 14.25 -10.10
CA ARG A 199 -8.82 13.34 -11.24
C ARG A 199 -7.55 12.50 -11.11
N ILE A 200 -7.69 11.19 -11.31
CA ILE A 200 -6.59 10.22 -11.32
C ILE A 200 -6.54 9.61 -12.71
N GLN A 201 -5.38 9.66 -13.35
CA GLN A 201 -5.11 9.02 -14.63
C GLN A 201 -3.91 8.10 -14.50
N ASP A 202 -3.90 6.96 -15.19
CA ASP A 202 -2.74 6.07 -15.27
C ASP A 202 -2.59 5.57 -16.72
N PRO A 203 -1.37 5.42 -17.25
CA PRO A 203 -1.16 4.88 -18.61
C PRO A 203 -1.79 3.49 -18.82
N GLU A 204 -1.99 2.69 -17.78
CA GLU A 204 -2.74 1.43 -17.89
C GLU A 204 -4.24 1.64 -18.14
N GLY A 205 -4.73 2.87 -18.25
CA GLY A 205 -6.07 3.22 -18.74
C GLY A 205 -7.03 3.69 -17.66
N THR A 206 -6.59 3.83 -16.41
CA THR A 206 -7.37 4.52 -15.37
C THR A 206 -7.59 5.97 -15.78
N ASP A 207 -8.84 6.43 -15.67
CA ASP A 207 -9.22 7.84 -15.79
C ASP A 207 -10.50 8.03 -14.96
N LEU A 208 -10.33 8.50 -13.74
CA LEU A 208 -11.35 8.52 -12.71
C LEU A 208 -11.43 9.91 -12.10
N SER A 209 -12.64 10.46 -11.98
CA SER A 209 -12.86 11.78 -11.37
C SER A 209 -13.97 11.73 -10.32
N TYR A 210 -13.83 12.54 -9.28
CA TYR A 210 -14.82 12.65 -8.20
C TYR A 210 -14.74 14.00 -7.50
N THR A 211 -15.86 14.39 -6.88
CA THR A 211 -15.92 15.56 -6.00
C THR A 211 -15.44 15.18 -4.60
N ASN A 212 -14.54 15.97 -4.04
CA ASN A 212 -14.11 15.85 -2.66
C ASN A 212 -15.01 16.74 -1.77
N HIS A 213 -16.20 16.22 -1.48
CA HIS A 213 -17.29 16.91 -0.81
C HIS A 213 -16.87 17.54 0.52
N ASP A 214 -17.40 18.73 0.82
CA ASP A 214 -17.17 19.42 2.10
C ASP A 214 -17.69 18.58 3.28
N GLU A 215 -18.76 17.81 3.06
CA GLU A 215 -19.42 16.98 4.07
C GLU A 215 -18.57 15.80 4.57
N TYR A 216 -17.48 15.44 3.88
CA TYR A 216 -16.52 14.46 4.41
C TYR A 216 -15.74 14.97 5.60
N TYR A 217 -15.69 16.28 5.79
CA TYR A 217 -14.81 16.92 6.74
C TYR A 217 -15.56 17.75 7.78
N ASP A 218 -14.84 18.17 8.81
CA ASP A 218 -15.30 19.25 9.67
C ASP A 218 -15.36 20.59 8.92
N SER A 219 -15.89 21.62 9.58
CA SER A 219 -16.09 22.95 8.98
C SER A 219 -14.79 23.65 8.54
N LYS A 220 -13.62 23.22 9.04
CA LYS A 220 -12.31 23.75 8.67
C LYS A 220 -11.58 22.87 7.66
N ARG A 221 -12.17 21.73 7.29
CA ARG A 221 -11.54 20.66 6.53
C ARG A 221 -10.22 20.20 7.14
N GLU A 222 -10.11 20.26 8.47
CA GLU A 222 -8.91 19.83 9.21
C GLU A 222 -8.93 18.32 9.42
N PHE A 223 -10.09 17.80 9.82
CA PHE A 223 -10.35 16.41 10.13
C PHE A 223 -11.61 15.89 9.43
N TYR A 224 -11.85 14.58 9.51
CA TYR A 224 -13.08 13.99 9.00
C TYR A 224 -14.31 14.42 9.80
N ASN A 225 -15.45 14.42 9.13
CA ASN A 225 -16.73 14.72 9.74
C ASN A 225 -17.03 13.71 10.87
N PRO A 226 -17.23 14.17 12.13
CA PRO A 226 -17.39 13.27 13.27
C PRO A 226 -18.62 12.38 13.17
N ASP A 227 -19.69 12.82 12.50
CA ASP A 227 -20.91 12.01 12.33
C ASP A 227 -20.67 10.85 11.36
N LEU A 228 -19.88 11.09 10.30
CA LEU A 228 -19.46 10.03 9.38
C LEU A 228 -18.49 9.05 10.08
N VAL A 229 -17.56 9.57 10.87
CA VAL A 229 -16.61 8.74 11.63
C VAL A 229 -17.35 7.84 12.62
N GLU A 230 -18.31 8.39 13.38
CA GLU A 230 -19.11 7.60 14.33
C GLU A 230 -19.94 6.52 13.62
N ARG A 231 -20.40 6.78 12.39
CA ARG A 231 -21.16 5.81 11.58
C ARG A 231 -20.31 4.62 11.15
N PHE A 232 -19.07 4.84 10.72
CA PHE A 232 -18.23 3.79 10.13
C PHE A 232 -17.19 3.22 11.08
N TRP A 233 -16.75 3.94 12.12
CA TRP A 233 -15.83 3.46 13.15
C TRP A 233 -16.34 3.86 14.53
N LYS A 234 -17.49 3.31 14.90
CA LYS A 234 -18.13 3.55 16.20
C LYS A 234 -17.14 3.38 17.34
N GLY A 235 -17.02 4.39 18.19
CA GLY A 235 -16.10 4.39 19.33
C GLY A 235 -14.62 4.66 19.01
N ASN A 236 -14.24 4.87 17.75
CA ASN A 236 -12.86 5.21 17.35
C ASN A 236 -12.77 6.68 16.86
N LYS A 237 -12.94 7.62 17.80
CA LYS A 237 -12.96 9.07 17.48
C LYS A 237 -11.59 9.60 17.02
N SER A 238 -10.50 8.97 17.45
CA SER A 238 -9.13 9.34 17.08
C SER A 238 -8.86 9.11 15.60
N PHE A 239 -9.41 8.05 15.00
CA PHE A 239 -9.31 7.81 13.57
C PHE A 239 -9.76 9.03 12.74
N GLY A 240 -10.88 9.64 13.12
CA GLY A 240 -11.42 10.80 12.43
C GLY A 240 -10.52 12.05 12.47
N LYS A 241 -9.58 12.10 13.42
CA LYS A 241 -8.79 13.28 13.78
C LYS A 241 -7.39 13.30 13.18
N THR A 242 -7.13 12.48 12.18
CA THR A 242 -5.83 12.46 11.49
C THR A 242 -5.95 11.68 10.17
N TYR A 243 -4.99 11.90 9.28
CA TYR A 243 -4.76 11.01 8.14
C TYR A 243 -4.10 9.71 8.62
N LEU A 244 -4.05 8.71 7.74
CA LEU A 244 -3.34 7.46 7.97
C LEU A 244 -1.88 7.57 7.48
N PRO A 245 -0.87 7.61 8.37
CA PRO A 245 0.51 7.80 7.95
C PRO A 245 1.02 6.65 7.07
N GLY A 246 1.87 6.94 6.09
CA GLY A 246 2.36 5.93 5.13
C GLY A 246 1.36 5.51 4.08
N HIS A 247 0.15 6.07 4.13
CA HIS A 247 -0.97 5.65 3.32
C HIS A 247 -2.07 6.72 3.30
N VAL A 248 -1.70 7.92 2.84
CA VAL A 248 -2.58 9.09 2.89
C VAL A 248 -3.77 8.90 1.95
N LEU A 249 -4.95 9.24 2.45
CA LEU A 249 -6.20 8.95 1.75
C LEU A 249 -6.42 9.99 0.66
N GLY A 250 -6.18 9.62 -0.60
CA GLY A 250 -6.49 10.45 -1.76
C GLY A 250 -7.99 10.75 -1.86
N ARG A 251 -8.82 9.79 -1.44
CA ARG A 251 -10.26 9.94 -1.23
C ARG A 251 -10.63 9.55 0.21
N PRO A 252 -11.53 10.29 0.90
CA PRO A 252 -12.05 9.88 2.20
C PRO A 252 -12.63 8.46 2.21
N TRP A 253 -12.27 7.64 3.21
CA TRP A 253 -12.67 6.22 3.36
C TRP A 253 -14.12 5.98 3.79
N LEU A 254 -15.02 6.85 3.37
CA LEU A 254 -16.37 6.96 3.88
C LEU A 254 -17.32 7.00 2.70
N TYR A 255 -18.46 6.33 2.78
CA TYR A 255 -19.53 6.58 1.83
C TYR A 255 -20.32 7.82 2.24
N HIS A 256 -20.49 8.72 1.28
CA HIS A 256 -21.35 9.88 1.37
C HIS A 256 -22.55 9.72 0.42
N PRO A 257 -23.79 10.13 0.79
CA PRO A 257 -24.96 9.95 -0.07
C PRO A 257 -24.88 10.62 -1.44
N LYS A 258 -23.96 11.58 -1.64
CA LYS A 258 -23.78 12.32 -2.90
C LYS A 258 -22.62 11.82 -3.76
N GLU A 259 -22.15 10.58 -3.58
CA GLU A 259 -21.08 10.02 -4.41
C GLU A 259 -21.31 10.26 -5.91
N ASP A 260 -20.34 10.90 -6.57
CA ASP A 260 -20.41 11.25 -8.00
C ASP A 260 -19.23 10.71 -8.82
N ALA A 261 -18.38 9.92 -8.17
CA ALA A 261 -17.23 9.28 -8.78
C ALA A 261 -17.58 8.58 -10.10
N THR A 262 -16.96 8.97 -11.21
CA THR A 262 -17.25 8.44 -12.54
C THR A 262 -15.98 8.29 -13.35
N GLY A 263 -15.89 7.22 -14.14
CA GLY A 263 -14.77 6.98 -15.04
C GLY A 263 -14.40 5.51 -15.13
N VAL A 264 -13.09 5.26 -15.22
CA VAL A 264 -12.53 3.92 -15.40
C VAL A 264 -11.40 3.69 -14.41
N ILE A 265 -11.39 2.51 -13.79
CA ILE A 265 -10.24 1.96 -13.06
C ILE A 265 -9.67 0.84 -13.92
N ALA A 266 -8.37 0.85 -14.19
CA ALA A 266 -7.69 -0.19 -14.94
C ALA A 266 -6.25 -0.39 -14.46
N GLY A 267 -5.75 -1.61 -14.60
CA GLY A 267 -4.40 -1.98 -14.17
C GLY A 267 -4.13 -3.48 -14.29
N THR A 268 -2.95 -3.89 -13.83
CA THR A 268 -2.42 -5.26 -13.96
C THR A 268 -1.96 -5.86 -12.64
N THR A 269 -2.30 -5.27 -11.49
CA THR A 269 -1.88 -5.76 -10.18
C THR A 269 -2.92 -5.46 -9.09
N ASN A 270 -3.02 -6.33 -8.10
CA ASN A 270 -3.87 -6.16 -6.91
C ASN A 270 -3.08 -6.44 -5.61
N HIS A 271 -3.71 -6.60 -4.44
CA HIS A 271 -2.95 -6.83 -3.20
C HIS A 271 -2.24 -8.18 -3.12
N ILE A 272 -2.67 -9.18 -3.87
CA ILE A 272 -2.07 -10.51 -3.85
C ILE A 272 -0.99 -10.65 -4.90
N GLY A 273 -1.22 -10.19 -6.13
CA GLY A 273 -0.23 -10.31 -7.19
C GLY A 273 -0.65 -9.68 -8.51
N PRO A 274 0.19 -9.83 -9.55
CA PRO A 274 -0.15 -9.43 -10.90
C PRO A 274 -1.38 -10.17 -11.42
N VAL A 275 -2.19 -9.48 -12.22
CA VAL A 275 -3.38 -10.01 -12.90
C VAL A 275 -3.39 -9.54 -14.35
N PRO A 276 -3.86 -10.35 -15.32
CA PRO A 276 -4.09 -9.85 -16.67
C PRO A 276 -4.90 -8.57 -16.64
N TRP A 277 -4.59 -7.64 -17.55
CA TRP A 277 -5.17 -6.30 -17.54
C TRP A 277 -6.69 -6.34 -17.34
N ILE A 278 -7.15 -5.62 -16.32
CA ILE A 278 -8.56 -5.50 -15.96
C ILE A 278 -9.02 -4.06 -16.15
N GLN A 279 -10.29 -3.89 -16.45
CA GLN A 279 -10.94 -2.58 -16.48
C GLN A 279 -12.29 -2.63 -15.77
N LEU A 280 -12.56 -1.66 -14.91
CA LEU A 280 -13.79 -1.48 -14.15
C LEU A 280 -14.41 -0.13 -14.55
N GLU A 281 -15.63 -0.14 -15.06
CA GLU A 281 -16.38 1.10 -15.32
C GLU A 281 -17.08 1.54 -14.03
N VAL A 282 -16.93 2.82 -13.69
CA VAL A 282 -17.47 3.42 -12.47
C VAL A 282 -18.49 4.50 -12.85
N ASP A 283 -19.69 4.41 -12.28
CA ASP A 283 -20.73 5.44 -12.36
C ASP A 283 -21.27 5.71 -10.94
N LYS A 284 -21.20 6.96 -10.49
CA LYS A 284 -21.60 7.40 -9.14
C LYS A 284 -21.04 6.52 -8.01
N GLY A 285 -19.76 6.19 -8.13
CA GLY A 285 -19.00 5.36 -7.20
C GLY A 285 -19.34 3.86 -7.25
N LYS A 286 -20.28 3.42 -8.09
CA LYS A 286 -20.61 2.00 -8.28
C LYS A 286 -19.85 1.45 -9.48
N ILE A 287 -19.27 0.27 -9.34
CA ILE A 287 -18.69 -0.45 -10.48
C ILE A 287 -19.85 -1.11 -11.23
N THR A 288 -20.11 -0.63 -12.43
CA THR A 288 -21.25 -1.06 -13.27
C THR A 288 -20.85 -2.20 -14.21
N GLN A 289 -19.59 -2.21 -14.66
CA GLN A 289 -19.08 -3.20 -15.61
C GLN A 289 -17.64 -3.60 -15.26
N ILE A 290 -17.31 -4.88 -15.49
CA ILE A 290 -15.98 -5.46 -15.29
C ILE A 290 -15.55 -6.11 -16.61
N ASN A 291 -14.58 -5.49 -17.27
CA ASN A 291 -14.04 -5.87 -18.57
C ASN A 291 -12.68 -6.56 -18.39
N GLU A 292 -12.41 -7.61 -19.19
CA GLU A 292 -11.15 -8.38 -19.16
C GLU A 292 -10.82 -8.93 -17.75
N GLY A 293 -9.55 -8.91 -17.34
CA GLY A 293 -9.07 -9.32 -16.01
C GLY A 293 -8.76 -10.81 -15.84
N GLY A 294 -8.81 -11.61 -16.91
CA GLY A 294 -8.61 -13.07 -16.82
C GLY A 294 -9.52 -13.72 -15.76
N GLU A 295 -8.97 -14.69 -15.03
CA GLU A 295 -9.69 -15.39 -13.95
C GLU A 295 -10.11 -14.44 -12.81
N PHE A 296 -9.29 -13.43 -12.49
CA PHE A 296 -9.64 -12.44 -11.47
C PHE A 296 -10.93 -11.69 -11.84
N GLY A 297 -11.00 -11.19 -13.08
CA GLY A 297 -12.20 -10.53 -13.61
C GLY A 297 -13.41 -11.45 -13.67
N GLU A 298 -13.23 -12.74 -13.97
CA GLU A 298 -14.31 -13.74 -13.98
C GLU A 298 -14.88 -13.98 -12.58
N LYS A 299 -14.02 -14.16 -11.58
CA LYS A 299 -14.42 -14.31 -10.17
C LYS A 299 -15.18 -13.06 -9.68
N LEU A 300 -14.68 -11.87 -9.99
CA LEU A 300 -15.35 -10.61 -9.62
C LEU A 300 -16.72 -10.46 -10.31
N ARG A 301 -16.84 -10.77 -11.61
CA ARG A 301 -18.12 -10.74 -12.33
C ARG A 301 -19.15 -11.69 -11.72
N LYS A 302 -18.71 -12.89 -11.35
CA LYS A 302 -19.56 -13.87 -10.66
C LYS A 302 -20.06 -13.31 -9.33
N LEU A 303 -19.15 -12.85 -8.47
CA LEU A 303 -19.51 -12.30 -7.16
C LEU A 303 -20.43 -11.08 -7.28
N LYS A 304 -20.18 -10.20 -8.26
CA LYS A 304 -21.04 -9.06 -8.56
C LYS A 304 -22.46 -9.50 -8.90
N SER A 305 -22.61 -10.50 -9.78
CA SER A 305 -23.93 -11.05 -10.13
C SER A 305 -24.69 -11.62 -8.93
N GLU A 306 -23.97 -12.20 -7.97
CA GLU A 306 -24.54 -12.79 -6.75
C GLU A 306 -24.90 -11.74 -5.69
N THR A 307 -24.34 -10.52 -5.77
CA THR A 307 -24.46 -9.51 -4.71
C THR A 307 -25.12 -8.21 -5.14
N ASP A 308 -25.38 -7.99 -6.43
CA ASP A 308 -25.92 -6.74 -6.97
C ASP A 308 -27.31 -6.35 -6.43
N HIS A 309 -28.08 -7.35 -5.98
CA HIS A 309 -29.41 -7.18 -5.41
C HIS A 309 -29.42 -7.09 -3.87
N LEU A 310 -28.25 -7.20 -3.23
CA LEU A 310 -28.13 -7.18 -1.78
C LEU A 310 -27.92 -5.76 -1.27
N LYS A 311 -28.51 -5.46 -0.11
CA LYS A 311 -28.33 -4.19 0.60
C LYS A 311 -27.34 -4.36 1.75
N TYR A 312 -26.34 -3.50 1.79
CA TYR A 312 -25.30 -3.52 2.81
C TYR A 312 -25.46 -2.35 3.81
N PRO A 313 -25.22 -2.57 5.11
CA PRO A 313 -25.08 -1.48 6.08
C PRO A 313 -24.07 -0.43 5.61
N GLY A 314 -24.37 0.84 5.83
CA GLY A 314 -23.48 1.96 5.44
C GLY A 314 -23.54 2.35 3.95
N PHE A 315 -23.98 1.48 3.06
CA PHE A 315 -23.99 1.73 1.62
C PHE A 315 -25.14 2.69 1.24
N PRO A 316 -24.96 3.54 0.21
CA PRO A 316 -26.01 4.44 -0.26
C PRO A 316 -27.12 3.72 -1.03
N ASP A 317 -26.84 2.56 -1.64
CA ASP A 317 -27.81 1.71 -2.35
C ASP A 317 -27.37 0.22 -2.37
N GLU A 318 -28.03 -0.61 -3.20
CA GLU A 318 -27.75 -2.04 -3.35
C GLU A 318 -26.48 -2.33 -4.16
N GLY A 319 -25.86 -3.46 -3.87
CA GLY A 319 -24.70 -4.00 -4.58
C GLY A 319 -23.39 -3.78 -3.84
N LEU A 320 -22.57 -4.84 -3.79
CA LEU A 320 -21.29 -4.87 -3.08
C LEU A 320 -20.19 -4.04 -3.76
N PHE A 321 -20.22 -3.95 -5.08
CA PHE A 321 -19.13 -3.42 -5.89
C PHE A 321 -19.16 -1.89 -5.96
N ARG A 322 -18.72 -1.25 -4.88
CA ARG A 322 -18.59 0.21 -4.76
C ARG A 322 -17.14 0.60 -4.50
N TRP A 323 -16.65 1.58 -5.24
CA TRP A 323 -15.35 2.16 -5.03
C TRP A 323 -15.40 3.08 -3.80
N TRP A 324 -14.43 2.95 -2.90
CA TRP A 324 -14.32 3.80 -1.71
C TRP A 324 -12.89 4.23 -1.38
N GLU A 325 -11.88 3.51 -1.87
CA GLU A 325 -10.48 3.78 -1.50
C GLU A 325 -9.65 4.25 -2.70
N ALA A 326 -8.94 5.36 -2.54
CA ALA A 326 -7.77 5.70 -3.35
C ALA A 326 -6.66 6.15 -2.41
N SER A 327 -5.88 5.20 -1.94
CA SER A 327 -4.87 5.44 -0.90
C SER A 327 -3.49 5.58 -1.53
N ILE A 328 -2.76 6.62 -1.10
CA ILE A 328 -1.49 7.05 -1.65
C ILE A 328 -0.37 6.56 -0.74
N GLY A 329 0.52 5.72 -1.26
CA GLY A 329 1.78 5.43 -0.58
C GLY A 329 2.65 6.69 -0.50
N THR A 330 3.42 6.83 0.57
CA THR A 330 4.23 8.04 0.84
C THR A 330 5.68 7.75 1.21
N ASN A 331 6.08 6.49 1.37
CA ASN A 331 7.46 6.14 1.69
C ASN A 331 8.28 5.90 0.42
N PRO A 332 9.36 6.65 0.14
CA PRO A 332 10.13 6.48 -1.10
C PRO A 332 10.93 5.16 -1.14
N HIS A 333 11.21 4.53 -0.01
CA HIS A 333 12.11 3.39 0.05
C HIS A 333 11.44 2.02 0.15
N ILE A 334 10.10 1.99 0.09
CA ILE A 334 9.35 0.74 -0.06
C ILE A 334 9.60 0.16 -1.46
N HIS A 335 9.72 -1.17 -1.53
CA HIS A 335 9.94 -1.90 -2.78
C HIS A 335 9.15 -3.22 -2.78
N ARG A 336 9.01 -3.82 -3.96
CA ARG A 336 8.49 -5.19 -4.09
C ARG A 336 9.39 -6.19 -3.35
N PRO A 337 8.84 -7.13 -2.54
CA PRO A 337 9.62 -8.24 -2.02
C PRO A 337 10.21 -9.04 -3.19
N ARG A 338 11.53 -9.27 -3.19
CA ARG A 338 12.18 -10.03 -4.28
C ARG A 338 12.23 -11.50 -3.95
N GLN A 339 12.73 -11.84 -2.76
CA GLN A 339 12.86 -13.22 -2.34
C GLN A 339 11.50 -13.81 -1.98
N GLY A 340 11.15 -14.92 -2.61
CA GLY A 340 9.91 -15.64 -2.28
C GLY A 340 8.62 -14.89 -2.62
N PHE A 341 8.65 -13.93 -3.54
CA PHE A 341 7.45 -13.22 -3.99
C PHE A 341 6.32 -14.17 -4.39
N LEU A 342 5.09 -13.81 -4.01
CA LEU A 342 3.85 -14.58 -4.03
C LEU A 342 3.77 -15.74 -3.03
N ASN A 343 4.72 -15.91 -2.11
CA ASN A 343 4.63 -16.95 -1.07
C ASN A 343 4.14 -16.35 0.26
N GLY A 344 3.03 -16.85 0.79
CA GLY A 344 2.51 -16.46 2.10
C GLY A 344 2.22 -14.95 2.19
N TRP A 345 2.87 -14.26 3.12
CA TRP A 345 2.72 -12.80 3.27
C TRP A 345 3.49 -11.98 2.22
N LEU A 346 4.38 -12.59 1.44
CA LEU A 346 5.21 -11.89 0.46
C LEU A 346 4.43 -11.65 -0.82
N ASN A 347 3.77 -10.50 -0.91
CA ASN A 347 2.87 -10.13 -2.00
C ASN A 347 2.86 -8.60 -2.21
N CYS A 348 2.02 -8.13 -3.12
CA CYS A 348 1.87 -6.71 -3.48
C CYS A 348 1.31 -5.82 -2.34
N LEU A 349 0.96 -6.38 -1.19
CA LEU A 349 0.44 -5.63 -0.05
C LEU A 349 1.48 -4.66 0.54
N TYR A 350 2.77 -4.99 0.46
CA TYR A 350 3.85 -4.14 1.00
C TYR A 350 4.17 -2.98 0.05
N GLU A 351 4.35 -3.28 -1.24
CA GLU A 351 4.80 -2.29 -2.24
C GLU A 351 3.82 -1.13 -2.48
N ARG A 352 2.53 -1.30 -2.16
CA ARG A 352 1.53 -0.24 -2.24
C ARG A 352 1.86 1.01 -1.40
N MET A 353 2.72 0.87 -0.39
CA MET A 353 3.13 1.95 0.51
C MET A 353 4.22 2.83 -0.11
N ARG A 354 4.73 2.45 -1.29
CA ARG A 354 5.73 3.21 -2.03
C ARG A 354 5.17 4.56 -2.46
N SER A 355 5.96 5.62 -2.29
CA SER A 355 5.56 6.98 -2.64
C SER A 355 5.02 7.08 -4.07
N GLY A 356 3.84 7.70 -4.20
CA GLY A 356 3.21 7.96 -5.50
C GLY A 356 2.43 6.79 -6.09
N VAL A 357 2.51 5.59 -5.50
CA VAL A 357 1.60 4.49 -5.84
C VAL A 357 0.23 4.81 -5.27
N ILE A 358 -0.81 4.67 -6.10
CA ILE A 358 -2.19 4.69 -5.64
C ILE A 358 -2.74 3.29 -5.77
N HIS A 359 -3.28 2.73 -4.70
CA HIS A 359 -4.15 1.58 -4.86
C HIS A 359 -5.62 2.00 -4.74
N ILE A 360 -6.42 1.41 -5.62
CA ILE A 360 -7.84 1.64 -5.72
C ILE A 360 -8.56 0.46 -5.12
N GLY A 361 -9.30 0.70 -4.06
CA GLY A 361 -10.02 -0.35 -3.33
C GLY A 361 -11.54 -0.20 -3.44
N PHE A 362 -12.23 -1.33 -3.64
CA PHE A 362 -13.69 -1.39 -3.78
C PHE A 362 -14.28 -2.57 -3.00
N GLY A 363 -15.58 -2.54 -2.70
CA GLY A 363 -16.25 -3.53 -1.86
C GLY A 363 -16.77 -2.95 -0.55
N THR A 364 -16.79 -3.76 0.50
CA THR A 364 -17.01 -3.25 1.87
C THR A 364 -15.84 -2.42 2.35
N ILE A 365 -16.11 -1.44 3.23
CA ILE A 365 -15.07 -0.62 3.85
C ILE A 365 -14.39 -1.45 4.93
N ILE A 366 -13.11 -1.76 4.71
CA ILE A 366 -12.37 -2.69 5.56
C ILE A 366 -12.30 -2.20 7.01
N SER A 367 -12.50 -3.12 7.95
CA SER A 367 -12.45 -2.84 9.40
C SER A 367 -13.48 -1.83 9.91
N SER A 368 -14.50 -1.51 9.11
CA SER A 368 -15.57 -0.62 9.55
C SER A 368 -16.62 -1.37 10.40
N SER A 369 -17.32 -0.63 11.25
CA SER A 369 -18.49 -1.13 11.98
C SER A 369 -19.57 -1.64 11.02
N ALA A 370 -19.74 -1.00 9.85
CA ALA A 370 -20.68 -1.40 8.82
C ALA A 370 -20.30 -2.76 8.18
N GLU A 371 -19.02 -3.01 7.93
CA GLU A 371 -18.54 -4.31 7.44
C GLU A 371 -18.74 -5.42 8.48
N ARG A 372 -18.43 -5.16 9.75
CA ARG A 372 -18.70 -6.09 10.87
C ARG A 372 -20.19 -6.45 10.96
N GLU A 373 -21.07 -5.46 10.82
CA GLU A 373 -22.52 -5.68 10.82
C GLU A 373 -22.96 -6.54 9.63
N ALA A 374 -22.49 -6.24 8.42
CA ALA A 374 -22.78 -7.01 7.21
C ALA A 374 -22.33 -8.48 7.35
N ALA A 375 -21.13 -8.70 7.91
CA ALA A 375 -20.60 -10.04 8.16
C ALA A 375 -21.49 -10.83 9.15
N LYS A 376 -21.94 -10.18 10.24
CA LYS A 376 -22.85 -10.77 11.24
C LYS A 376 -24.24 -11.10 10.67
N MET A 377 -24.67 -10.38 9.63
CA MET A 377 -25.89 -10.69 8.87
C MET A 377 -25.72 -11.86 7.89
N GLY A 378 -24.51 -12.41 7.75
CA GLY A 378 -24.21 -13.49 6.82
C GLY A 378 -24.06 -13.03 5.37
N LEU A 379 -23.92 -11.73 5.11
CA LEU A 379 -23.70 -11.21 3.76
C LEU A 379 -22.27 -11.53 3.29
N PRO A 380 -22.04 -11.74 1.97
CA PRO A 380 -20.69 -11.76 1.41
C PRO A 380 -20.05 -10.38 1.59
N VAL A 381 -18.96 -10.31 2.35
CA VAL A 381 -18.17 -9.09 2.61
C VAL A 381 -16.75 -9.30 2.09
N GLY A 382 -16.13 -8.23 1.61
CA GLY A 382 -14.81 -8.32 1.00
C GLY A 382 -14.40 -7.00 0.34
N HIS A 383 -13.10 -6.87 0.10
CA HIS A 383 -12.48 -5.68 -0.41
C HIS A 383 -11.36 -6.04 -1.37
N TRP A 384 -11.40 -5.52 -2.60
CA TRP A 384 -10.48 -5.91 -3.68
C TRP A 384 -9.87 -4.69 -4.33
N HIS A 385 -8.76 -4.89 -5.03
CA HIS A 385 -7.88 -3.79 -5.38
C HIS A 385 -7.44 -3.81 -6.84
N VAL A 386 -7.10 -2.62 -7.33
CA VAL A 386 -6.28 -2.41 -8.52
C VAL A 386 -5.20 -1.39 -8.15
N HIS A 387 -3.93 -1.72 -8.39
CA HIS A 387 -2.81 -0.83 -8.10
C HIS A 387 -2.43 -0.01 -9.32
N LEU A 388 -2.09 1.24 -9.10
CA LEU A 388 -1.62 2.20 -10.08
C LEU A 388 -0.19 2.60 -9.71
N TYR A 389 0.80 2.16 -10.49
CA TYR A 389 2.21 2.47 -10.24
C TYR A 389 2.66 3.77 -10.90
N PHE A 390 1.96 4.23 -11.93
CA PHE A 390 2.30 5.42 -12.68
C PHE A 390 1.18 6.47 -12.73
N PRO A 391 0.40 6.69 -11.65
CA PRO A 391 -0.71 7.61 -11.72
C PRO A 391 -0.22 9.05 -11.85
N THR A 392 -0.96 9.85 -12.61
CA THR A 392 -0.99 11.30 -12.50
C THR A 392 -2.27 11.70 -11.79
N MET A 393 -2.13 12.38 -10.66
CA MET A 393 -3.24 12.86 -9.83
C MET A 393 -3.25 14.38 -9.83
N THR A 394 -4.34 14.96 -10.33
CA THR A 394 -4.55 16.42 -10.35
C THR A 394 -5.75 16.80 -9.51
N ALA A 395 -5.66 17.94 -8.83
CA ALA A 395 -6.71 18.47 -7.97
C ALA A 395 -7.08 19.90 -8.38
N GLU A 396 -8.38 20.16 -8.49
CA GLU A 396 -8.92 21.51 -8.43
C GLU A 396 -9.00 21.92 -6.96
N MET A 397 -8.30 22.98 -6.59
CA MET A 397 -8.15 23.43 -5.21
C MET A 397 -9.28 24.38 -4.80
N MET A 398 -9.44 24.60 -3.49
CA MET A 398 -10.47 25.52 -2.96
C MET A 398 -10.35 26.97 -3.43
N ASP A 399 -9.15 27.41 -3.84
CA ASP A 399 -8.90 28.75 -4.38
C ASP A 399 -9.14 28.84 -5.91
N GLY A 400 -9.56 27.75 -6.54
CA GLY A 400 -9.80 27.64 -7.98
C GLY A 400 -8.56 27.33 -8.81
N SER A 401 -7.39 27.18 -8.19
CA SER A 401 -6.19 26.72 -8.89
C SER A 401 -6.27 25.22 -9.21
N THR A 402 -5.44 24.77 -10.15
CA THR A 402 -5.23 23.34 -10.41
C THR A 402 -3.81 22.97 -10.03
N GLU A 403 -3.68 21.95 -9.19
CA GLU A 403 -2.40 21.42 -8.76
C GLU A 403 -2.22 19.97 -9.20
N THR A 404 -0.98 19.58 -9.48
CA THR A 404 -0.59 18.17 -9.61
C THR A 404 -0.06 17.72 -8.27
N ILE A 405 -0.50 16.56 -7.80
CA ILE A 405 -0.10 15.96 -6.52
C ILE A 405 0.86 14.81 -6.78
N ILE A 406 0.54 13.98 -7.77
CA ILE A 406 1.38 12.88 -8.25
C ILE A 406 1.52 13.03 -9.76
N LYS A 407 2.72 12.82 -10.29
CA LYS A 407 3.00 12.90 -11.72
C LYS A 407 3.71 11.63 -12.17
N ASP A 408 3.09 10.88 -13.08
CA ASP A 408 3.65 9.67 -13.66
C ASP A 408 4.21 8.67 -12.60
N GLY A 409 3.54 8.57 -11.44
CA GLY A 409 3.93 7.72 -10.31
C GLY A 409 4.92 8.33 -9.31
N HIS A 410 5.34 9.58 -9.50
CA HIS A 410 6.19 10.33 -8.59
C HIS A 410 5.36 11.28 -7.71
N LEU A 411 5.50 11.18 -6.39
CA LEU A 411 4.78 12.03 -5.43
C LEU A 411 5.50 13.38 -5.27
N LEU A 412 4.84 14.48 -5.63
CA LEU A 412 5.48 15.81 -5.66
C LEU A 412 5.80 16.39 -4.28
N ALA A 413 5.37 15.73 -3.20
CA ALA A 413 5.87 15.99 -1.85
C ALA A 413 7.41 15.82 -1.75
N LEU A 414 7.98 14.91 -2.53
CA LEU A 414 9.42 14.62 -2.55
C LEU A 414 10.25 15.76 -3.18
N ASP A 415 9.60 16.58 -4.00
CA ASP A 415 10.19 17.76 -4.65
C ASP A 415 9.91 19.06 -3.86
N ASP A 416 9.03 19.02 -2.86
CA ASP A 416 8.62 20.21 -2.12
C ASP A 416 9.83 20.83 -1.38
N PRO A 417 10.12 22.13 -1.58
CA PRO A 417 11.28 22.76 -0.94
C PRO A 417 11.31 22.62 0.58
N GLY A 418 10.14 22.68 1.24
CA GLY A 418 10.07 22.53 2.70
C GLY A 418 10.38 21.11 3.17
N VAL A 419 9.91 20.10 2.43
CA VAL A 419 10.26 18.69 2.70
C VAL A 419 11.75 18.45 2.43
N ARG A 420 12.30 19.02 1.35
CA ARG A 420 13.73 18.93 1.01
C ARG A 420 14.62 19.61 2.05
N ASP A 421 14.20 20.76 2.59
CA ASP A 421 14.90 21.47 3.67
C ASP A 421 14.95 20.66 4.97
N ILE A 422 13.89 19.89 5.26
CA ILE A 422 13.88 18.94 6.39
C ILE A 422 14.85 17.80 6.11
N ALA A 423 14.79 17.19 4.92
CA ALA A 423 15.67 16.08 4.54
C ALA A 423 17.16 16.48 4.59
N ALA A 424 17.50 17.71 4.21
CA ALA A 424 18.87 18.25 4.23
C ALA A 424 19.51 18.26 5.62
N GLN A 425 18.70 18.21 6.69
CA GLN A 425 19.18 18.13 8.07
C GLN A 425 19.71 16.73 8.43
N PHE A 426 19.32 15.71 7.68
CA PHE A 426 19.64 14.31 7.94
C PHE A 426 20.56 13.67 6.90
N GLY A 427 20.76 14.31 5.75
CA GLY A 427 21.62 13.81 4.69
C GLY A 427 21.37 14.50 3.35
N ASP A 428 21.78 13.86 2.26
CA ASP A 428 21.53 14.34 0.91
C ASP A 428 20.03 14.15 0.53
N PRO A 429 19.27 15.23 0.30
CA PRO A 429 17.86 15.13 -0.11
C PRO A 429 17.67 14.32 -1.40
N ASP A 430 18.63 14.33 -2.33
CA ASP A 430 18.51 13.60 -3.61
C ASP A 430 18.61 12.08 -3.43
N ILE A 431 19.12 11.64 -2.29
CA ILE A 431 19.19 10.23 -1.91
C ILE A 431 18.01 9.85 -1.01
N LEU A 432 17.69 10.68 -0.01
CA LEU A 432 16.62 10.44 0.97
C LEU A 432 15.21 10.52 0.37
N LEU A 433 15.01 11.37 -0.64
CA LEU A 433 13.70 11.60 -1.25
C LEU A 433 13.53 10.93 -2.60
N SER A 434 14.55 10.22 -3.10
CA SER A 434 14.43 9.43 -4.32
C SER A 434 13.81 8.08 -4.01
N GLU A 435 12.85 7.65 -4.83
CA GLU A 435 12.30 6.31 -4.70
C GLU A 435 13.37 5.24 -4.91
N SER A 436 13.35 4.19 -4.09
CA SER A 436 14.29 3.08 -4.22
C SER A 436 13.88 2.09 -5.31
N TRP A 437 12.58 2.03 -5.63
CA TRP A 437 12.02 1.04 -6.53
C TRP A 437 10.97 1.62 -7.47
N ILE A 438 11.13 1.32 -8.76
CA ILE A 438 10.17 1.60 -9.83
C ILE A 438 10.03 0.31 -10.65
N PRO A 439 8.82 -0.27 -10.78
CA PRO A 439 8.65 -1.52 -11.52
C PRO A 439 9.02 -1.35 -12.99
N ALA A 440 9.60 -2.39 -13.59
CA ALA A 440 9.83 -2.43 -15.02
C ALA A 440 8.57 -2.95 -15.74
N VAL A 441 7.92 -2.09 -16.53
CA VAL A 441 6.71 -2.44 -17.28
C VAL A 441 6.95 -2.26 -18.79
N PRO A 442 7.17 -3.36 -19.54
CA PRO A 442 7.36 -3.34 -20.99
C PRO A 442 6.27 -2.56 -21.70
N GLY A 443 6.66 -1.65 -22.59
CA GLY A 443 5.70 -0.82 -23.34
C GLY A 443 5.13 0.37 -22.57
N LEU A 444 5.49 0.56 -21.28
CA LEU A 444 5.17 1.76 -20.50
C LEU A 444 6.43 2.59 -20.19
N ASN A 445 7.27 2.10 -19.28
CA ASN A 445 8.49 2.80 -18.82
C ASN A 445 9.79 2.09 -19.22
N MET A 446 9.70 1.02 -20.01
CA MET A 446 10.84 0.40 -20.66
C MET A 446 10.47 -0.05 -22.08
N GLU A 447 11.48 -0.36 -22.89
CA GLU A 447 11.28 -0.88 -24.24
C GLU A 447 10.40 -2.14 -24.26
N GLY A 448 9.56 -2.25 -25.28
CA GLY A 448 8.66 -3.39 -25.46
C GLY A 448 7.29 -2.98 -25.99
N ASP A 449 6.43 -3.98 -26.16
CA ASP A 449 5.02 -3.81 -26.49
C ASP A 449 4.18 -4.20 -25.28
N TYR A 450 3.36 -3.26 -24.80
CA TYR A 450 2.60 -3.42 -23.56
C TYR A 450 1.69 -4.65 -23.57
N TRP A 451 1.01 -4.92 -24.69
CA TRP A 451 0.09 -6.06 -24.78
C TRP A 451 0.81 -7.38 -25.00
N LYS A 452 1.81 -7.38 -25.87
CA LYS A 452 2.52 -8.60 -26.25
C LYS A 452 3.46 -9.08 -25.15
N HIS A 453 4.08 -8.17 -24.41
CA HIS A 453 5.15 -8.51 -23.47
C HIS A 453 4.75 -8.39 -21.99
N TYR A 454 3.59 -7.81 -21.65
CA TYR A 454 3.22 -7.59 -20.25
C TYR A 454 1.73 -7.81 -19.94
N ALA A 455 0.84 -6.96 -20.47
CA ALA A 455 -0.54 -6.81 -19.98
C ALA A 455 -1.42 -8.08 -20.05
N ASN A 456 -1.09 -9.04 -20.93
CA ASN A 456 -1.82 -10.31 -21.02
C ASN A 456 -1.37 -11.34 -19.97
N ASP A 457 -0.11 -11.28 -19.52
CA ASP A 457 0.46 -12.17 -18.50
C ASP A 457 1.55 -11.44 -17.70
N PRO A 458 1.17 -10.49 -16.84
CA PRO A 458 2.14 -9.69 -16.11
C PRO A 458 2.87 -10.48 -15.03
N GLU A 459 2.32 -11.62 -14.57
CA GLU A 459 2.98 -12.45 -13.57
C GLU A 459 4.27 -13.06 -14.13
N ASP A 460 4.25 -13.60 -15.35
CA ASP A 460 5.44 -14.18 -15.98
C ASP A 460 6.59 -13.18 -16.08
N TRP A 461 6.28 -11.95 -16.53
CA TRP A 461 7.26 -10.88 -16.59
C TRP A 461 7.76 -10.47 -15.21
N VAL A 462 6.88 -10.23 -14.25
CA VAL A 462 7.28 -9.81 -12.89
C VAL A 462 8.16 -10.86 -12.22
N MET A 463 7.83 -12.14 -12.33
CA MET A 463 8.66 -13.21 -11.78
C MET A 463 10.03 -13.27 -12.47
N THR A 464 10.08 -13.04 -13.78
CA THR A 464 11.33 -12.98 -14.55
C THR A 464 12.18 -11.76 -14.15
N GLU A 465 11.57 -10.59 -14.03
CA GLU A 465 12.20 -9.34 -13.57
C GLU A 465 12.84 -9.56 -12.19
N LEU A 466 12.10 -10.10 -11.23
CA LEU A 466 12.58 -10.36 -9.87
C LEU A 466 13.73 -11.36 -9.85
N ASN A 467 13.65 -12.44 -10.61
CA ASN A 467 14.74 -13.42 -10.73
C ASN A 467 16.03 -12.78 -11.28
N ILE A 468 15.92 -11.85 -12.24
CA ILE A 468 17.08 -11.11 -12.75
C ILE A 468 17.56 -10.07 -11.73
N CYS A 469 16.68 -9.30 -11.08
CA CYS A 469 17.09 -8.34 -10.04
C CYS A 469 17.78 -9.05 -8.87
N GLU A 470 17.32 -10.24 -8.44
CA GLU A 470 17.91 -10.98 -7.33
C GLU A 470 19.29 -11.54 -7.66
N HIS A 471 19.44 -12.23 -8.80
CA HIS A 471 20.67 -12.97 -9.10
C HIS A 471 21.69 -12.19 -9.94
N TYR A 472 21.24 -11.14 -10.63
CA TYR A 472 22.05 -10.38 -11.59
C TYR A 472 21.84 -8.87 -11.45
N HIS A 473 21.68 -8.37 -10.22
CA HIS A 473 21.32 -6.97 -9.93
C HIS A 473 22.08 -5.91 -10.75
N PRO A 474 23.42 -5.92 -10.86
CA PRO A 474 24.13 -4.90 -11.64
C PRO A 474 23.82 -4.96 -13.14
N LEU A 475 23.57 -6.17 -13.67
CA LEU A 475 23.15 -6.35 -15.06
C LEU A 475 21.72 -5.87 -15.27
N PHE A 476 20.81 -6.15 -14.32
CA PHE A 476 19.44 -5.64 -14.34
C PHE A 476 19.42 -4.11 -14.43
N MET A 477 20.13 -3.45 -13.51
CA MET A 477 20.16 -1.99 -13.42
C MET A 477 20.74 -1.35 -14.69
N LYS A 478 21.79 -1.96 -15.27
CA LYS A 478 22.33 -1.55 -16.57
C LYS A 478 21.33 -1.78 -17.72
N MET A 479 20.64 -2.92 -17.74
CA MET A 479 19.68 -3.29 -18.78
C MET A 479 18.51 -2.30 -18.84
N VAL A 480 18.02 -1.86 -17.69
CA VAL A 480 16.89 -0.91 -17.62
C VAL A 480 17.32 0.56 -17.67
N GLY A 481 18.62 0.84 -17.85
CA GLY A 481 19.15 2.20 -17.92
C GLY A 481 19.05 2.97 -16.59
N ALA A 482 19.01 2.28 -15.45
CA ALA A 482 18.92 2.91 -14.15
C ALA A 482 20.19 3.71 -13.82
N ASP A 483 20.03 4.84 -13.13
CA ASP A 483 21.14 5.64 -12.65
C ASP A 483 22.01 4.82 -11.65
N PRO A 484 23.32 4.66 -11.89
CA PRO A 484 24.22 3.91 -11.01
C PRO A 484 24.23 4.36 -9.56
N LYS A 485 23.82 5.60 -9.25
CA LYS A 485 23.71 6.09 -7.86
C LYS A 485 22.78 5.23 -7.00
N HIS A 486 21.79 4.57 -7.60
CA HIS A 486 20.84 3.73 -6.86
C HIS A 486 21.45 2.40 -6.42
N CYS A 487 22.41 1.85 -7.18
CA CYS A 487 23.17 0.66 -6.76
C CYS A 487 24.13 0.98 -5.61
N ASN A 488 24.68 2.19 -5.61
CA ASN A 488 25.65 2.67 -4.62
C ASN A 488 25.01 3.57 -3.56
N ASN A 489 23.71 3.40 -3.33
CA ASN A 489 22.98 4.26 -2.42
C ASN A 489 23.44 3.97 -0.97
N PRO A 490 24.02 4.95 -0.26
CA PRO A 490 24.61 4.72 1.06
C PRO A 490 23.59 4.30 2.12
N LEU A 491 22.30 4.59 1.91
CA LEU A 491 21.23 4.16 2.83
C LEU A 491 21.12 2.64 2.92
N TRP A 492 21.58 1.91 1.90
CA TRP A 492 21.48 0.45 1.84
C TRP A 492 22.75 -0.26 2.31
N HIS A 493 23.77 0.47 2.76
CA HIS A 493 24.97 -0.14 3.33
C HIS A 493 24.74 -0.46 4.81
N THR A 494 24.86 -1.74 5.18
CA THR A 494 24.92 -2.12 6.59
C THR A 494 26.26 -1.71 7.18
N ALA A 495 26.28 -1.31 8.45
CA ALA A 495 27.49 -0.90 9.16
C ALA A 495 28.62 -1.96 9.20
N ASN A 496 28.35 -3.20 8.77
CA ASN A 496 29.25 -4.35 8.85
C ASN A 496 29.72 -4.91 7.49
N VAL A 497 29.38 -4.30 6.35
CA VAL A 497 29.81 -4.82 5.04
C VAL A 497 30.77 -3.84 4.36
N ALA A 498 32.05 -4.20 4.41
CA ALA A 498 33.04 -3.65 3.48
C ALA A 498 32.68 -4.07 2.05
N ASP A 499 32.47 -3.07 1.18
CA ASP A 499 32.51 -3.13 -0.28
C ASP A 499 31.84 -4.32 -0.98
N ALA A 500 30.50 -4.34 -1.01
CA ALA A 500 29.74 -5.21 -1.92
C ALA A 500 29.39 -4.56 -3.28
N CYS A 501 29.87 -3.33 -3.55
CA CYS A 501 29.73 -2.71 -4.87
C CYS A 501 31.08 -2.13 -5.34
N SER A 502 31.96 -2.99 -5.84
CA SER A 502 33.02 -2.53 -6.73
C SER A 502 32.41 -2.28 -8.11
N CYS A 503 31.67 -1.17 -8.24
CA CYS A 503 31.40 -0.59 -9.55
C CYS A 503 32.74 -0.15 -10.14
N GLY A 504 33.35 -1.07 -10.89
CA GLY A 504 34.63 -0.89 -11.54
C GLY A 504 34.66 0.41 -12.34
N HIS A 505 35.57 1.29 -11.96
CA HIS A 505 36.03 2.38 -12.81
C HIS A 505 36.73 1.75 -14.02
N HIS A 506 36.00 1.61 -15.12
CA HIS A 506 36.61 1.46 -16.43
C HIS A 506 36.08 2.58 -17.34
N HIS A 507 37.02 3.48 -17.61
CA HIS A 507 37.07 4.66 -18.48
C HIS A 507 36.05 4.75 -19.63
#